data_AF-A0A379U3N3-F1
#
_entry.id   AF-A0A379U3N3-F1
#
_cell.length_a   1.000
_cell.length_b   1.000
_cell.length_c   1.000
_cell.angle_alpha   90.00
_cell.angle_beta   90.00
_cell.angle_gamma   90.00
#
_symmetry.space_group_name_H-M   'P 1'
#
loop_
_entity.id
_entity.type
_entity.pdbx_description
1 polymer ?
#
loop_
_entity_poly.entity_id
_entity_poly.type
_entity_poly.pdbx_seq_one_letter_code
_entity_poly.pdbx_strand_id
1 'polypeptide(L)'
;MTPAFRSPDIRSFLRNARRRKKVVMMLATEALRVALATTHLPLRAIADAITSALLHEVIAILHHDLRTKFGIAEPRILVCGLNPHAGEGGHMGTEEIDTIIPVLDELRAQGMHLTGPLPADTLFQPKYLDHADAVLAMYHDQGPARAKIPGIRSGSEYYARPTFYSNLR
;
A
#
# COMPACT_ATOMS: atom_id res chain seq x y z
N MET A 1 -5.24 26.45 12.00
CA MET A 1 -6.22 25.44 12.50
C MET A 1 -6.64 24.59 11.32
N THR A 2 -6.07 23.40 11.18
CA THR A 2 -6.50 22.41 10.18
C THR A 2 -7.88 21.87 10.57
N PRO A 3 -8.84 21.75 9.64
CA PRO A 3 -10.16 21.24 9.99
C PRO A 3 -10.05 19.77 10.39
N ALA A 4 -10.69 19.40 11.50
CA ALA A 4 -10.85 18.02 11.90
C ALA A 4 -11.68 17.26 10.85
N PHE A 5 -11.00 16.54 9.95
CA PHE A 5 -11.62 15.73 8.91
C PHE A 5 -12.47 14.64 9.55
N ARG A 6 -13.81 14.76 9.58
CA ARG A 6 -14.72 13.69 10.05
C ARG A 6 -14.85 12.63 8.96
N SER A 7 -14.41 11.41 9.25
CA SER A 7 -14.55 10.25 8.35
C SER A 7 -15.93 9.61 8.57
N PRO A 8 -16.66 9.22 7.51
CA PRO A 8 -17.87 8.42 7.63
C PRO A 8 -17.59 7.04 8.27
N ASP A 9 -18.61 6.42 8.86
CA ASP A 9 -18.60 5.02 9.33
C ASP A 9 -17.99 4.08 8.25
N ILE A 10 -16.98 3.28 8.62
CA ILE A 10 -16.27 2.32 7.75
C ILE A 10 -17.23 1.37 7.02
N ARG A 11 -18.29 0.89 7.68
CA ARG A 11 -19.30 0.00 7.08
C ARG A 11 -20.19 0.72 6.09
N SER A 12 -20.50 1.99 6.32
CA SER A 12 -21.24 2.85 5.37
C SER A 12 -20.39 3.20 4.15
N PHE A 13 -19.10 3.51 4.36
CA PHE A 13 -18.15 3.77 3.27
C PHE A 13 -17.97 2.54 2.37
N LEU A 14 -17.70 1.37 2.96
CA LEU A 14 -17.51 0.12 2.21
C LEU A 14 -18.78 -0.31 1.45
N ARG A 15 -19.98 -0.01 1.97
CA ARG A 15 -21.25 -0.24 1.26
C ARG A 15 -21.42 0.69 0.06
N ASN A 16 -21.08 1.97 0.19
CA ASN A 16 -21.15 2.93 -0.91
C ASN A 16 -20.06 2.72 -1.97
N ALA A 17 -18.90 2.16 -1.59
CA ALA A 17 -17.85 1.74 -2.51
C ALA A 17 -18.32 0.64 -3.48
N ARG A 18 -19.37 -0.14 -3.15
CA ARG A 18 -19.96 -1.12 -4.08
C ARG A 18 -20.58 -0.51 -5.34
N ARG A 19 -20.83 0.80 -5.36
CA ARG A 19 -21.28 1.56 -6.56
C ARG A 19 -20.14 2.34 -7.23
N ARG A 20 -18.90 2.26 -6.73
CA ARG A 20 -17.74 3.01 -7.23
C ARG A 20 -16.68 2.06 -7.80
N LYS A 21 -15.84 2.61 -8.70
CA LYS A 21 -14.52 2.04 -9.04
C LYS A 21 -13.71 1.81 -7.74
N LYS A 22 -12.80 0.84 -7.74
CA LYS A 22 -12.03 0.36 -6.58
C LYS A 22 -11.55 1.48 -5.64
N VAL A 23 -11.45 1.14 -4.36
CA VAL A 23 -10.88 2.00 -3.33
C VAL A 23 -9.60 1.40 -2.77
N VAL A 24 -8.60 2.24 -2.51
CA VAL A 24 -7.35 1.84 -1.84
C VAL A 24 -7.41 2.30 -0.39
N MET A 25 -7.16 1.37 0.54
CA MET A 25 -7.03 1.65 1.96
C MET A 25 -5.59 2.06 2.25
N MET A 26 -5.40 3.19 2.92
CA MET A 26 -4.10 3.64 3.38
C MET A 26 -4.14 4.03 4.85
N LEU A 27 -3.11 3.58 5.56
CA LEU A 27 -2.80 4.02 6.92
C LEU A 27 -1.75 5.12 6.85
N ALA A 28 -2.03 6.29 7.42
CA ALA A 28 -1.12 7.42 7.37
C ALA A 28 -0.87 8.01 8.75
N THR A 29 0.41 8.26 9.06
CA THR A 29 0.90 9.14 10.13
C THR A 29 1.66 10.30 9.49
N GLU A 30 2.15 11.25 10.29
CA GLU A 30 3.02 12.32 9.78
C GLU A 30 4.31 11.77 9.15
N ALA A 31 4.81 10.64 9.64
CA ALA A 31 6.09 10.07 9.23
C ALA A 31 5.96 8.93 8.21
N LEU A 32 4.81 8.26 8.10
CA LEU A 32 4.67 7.05 7.30
C LEU A 32 3.28 6.93 6.66
N ARG A 33 3.25 6.57 5.38
CA ARG A 33 2.04 6.18 4.65
C ARG A 33 2.17 4.74 4.18
N VAL A 34 1.22 3.88 4.56
CA VAL A 34 1.16 2.47 4.16
C VAL A 34 -0.17 2.19 3.48
N ALA A 35 -0.15 2.06 2.17
CA ALA A 35 -1.27 1.57 1.37
C ALA A 35 -1.29 0.04 1.36
N LEU A 36 -2.47 -0.53 1.15
CA LEU A 36 -2.70 -1.97 1.17
C LEU A 36 -3.32 -2.44 -0.15
N ALA A 37 -2.69 -3.42 -0.81
CA ALA A 37 -3.23 -4.04 -2.02
C ALA A 37 -4.49 -4.86 -1.71
N THR A 38 -4.48 -5.59 -0.59
CA THR A 38 -5.63 -6.30 -0.05
C THR A 38 -5.93 -5.83 1.38
N THR A 39 -7.21 -5.86 1.77
CA THR A 39 -7.64 -5.42 3.11
C THR A 39 -7.96 -6.63 3.99
N HIS A 40 -9.20 -6.76 4.45
CA HIS A 40 -9.61 -7.79 5.41
C HIS A 40 -9.94 -9.11 4.69
N LEU A 41 -8.92 -9.78 4.16
CA LEU A 41 -9.01 -11.13 3.61
C LEU A 41 -8.44 -12.17 4.59
N PRO A 42 -8.98 -13.40 4.63
CA PRO A 42 -8.30 -14.52 5.27
C PRO A 42 -6.91 -14.73 4.64
N LEU A 43 -5.89 -15.05 5.44
CA LEU A 43 -4.51 -15.23 4.96
C LEU A 43 -4.40 -16.16 3.75
N ARG A 44 -5.14 -17.28 3.77
CA ARG A 44 -5.20 -18.27 2.68
C ARG A 44 -5.71 -17.73 1.33
N ALA A 45 -6.38 -16.59 1.31
CA ALA A 45 -6.98 -16.00 0.12
C ALA A 45 -6.15 -14.84 -0.46
N ILE A 46 -5.01 -14.50 0.17
CA ILE A 46 -4.22 -13.34 -0.22
C ILE A 46 -3.48 -13.61 -1.54
N ALA A 47 -2.79 -14.75 -1.65
CA ALA A 47 -1.98 -15.07 -2.83
C ALA A 47 -2.82 -14.99 -4.12
N ASP A 48 -3.95 -15.69 -4.16
CA ASP A 48 -4.87 -15.68 -5.31
C ASP A 48 -5.47 -14.30 -5.61
N ALA A 49 -5.53 -13.40 -4.61
CA ALA A 49 -6.04 -12.05 -4.81
C ALA A 49 -5.02 -11.11 -5.44
N ILE A 50 -3.71 -11.37 -5.30
CA ILE A 50 -2.64 -10.57 -5.90
C ILE A 50 -2.54 -10.87 -7.39
N THR A 51 -3.37 -10.18 -8.16
CA THR A 51 -3.41 -10.27 -9.63
C THR A 51 -2.81 -9.03 -10.27
N SER A 52 -2.36 -9.15 -11.52
CA SER A 52 -1.86 -8.00 -12.29
C SER A 52 -2.89 -6.87 -12.38
N ALA A 53 -4.16 -7.20 -12.62
CA ALA A 53 -5.24 -6.23 -12.68
C ALA A 53 -5.44 -5.49 -11.34
N LEU A 54 -5.37 -6.21 -10.21
CA LEU A 54 -5.45 -5.59 -8.88
C LEU A 54 -4.30 -4.60 -8.67
N LEU A 55 -3.06 -5.03 -8.92
CA LEU A 55 -1.88 -4.22 -8.65
C LEU A 55 -1.86 -2.97 -9.52
N HIS A 56 -2.19 -3.07 -10.80
CA HIS A 56 -2.35 -1.92 -11.69
C HIS A 56 -3.34 -0.90 -11.13
N GLU A 57 -4.53 -1.36 -10.74
CA GLU A 57 -5.57 -0.48 -10.23
C GLU A 57 -5.16 0.19 -8.91
N VAL A 58 -4.59 -0.58 -7.98
CA VAL A 58 -4.15 -0.07 -6.66
C VAL A 58 -3.01 0.93 -6.80
N ILE A 59 -1.98 0.62 -7.58
CA ILE A 59 -0.81 1.49 -7.74
C ILE A 59 -1.21 2.76 -8.48
N ALA A 60 -2.06 2.68 -9.50
CA ALA A 60 -2.56 3.85 -10.21
C ALA A 60 -3.33 4.80 -9.29
N ILE A 61 -4.24 4.28 -8.45
CA ILE A 61 -4.98 5.08 -7.46
C ILE A 61 -4.02 5.71 -6.46
N LEU A 62 -3.09 4.92 -5.91
CA LEU A 62 -2.13 5.39 -4.91
C LEU A 62 -1.27 6.53 -5.47
N HIS A 63 -0.66 6.31 -6.64
CA HIS A 63 0.18 7.30 -7.30
C HIS A 63 -0.61 8.58 -7.65
N HIS A 64 -1.82 8.43 -8.19
CA HIS A 64 -2.69 9.57 -8.48
C HIS A 64 -2.99 10.41 -7.22
N ASP A 65 -3.38 9.76 -6.13
CA ASP A 65 -3.79 10.47 -4.92
C ASP A 65 -2.60 11.05 -4.15
N LEU A 66 -1.42 10.43 -4.19
CA LEU A 66 -0.18 11.05 -3.69
C LEU A 66 0.11 12.38 -4.43
N ARG A 67 -0.15 12.45 -5.73
CA ARG A 67 0.00 13.68 -6.51
C ARG A 67 -1.07 14.71 -6.18
N THR A 68 -2.34 14.32 -6.28
CA THR A 68 -3.45 15.29 -6.28
C THR A 68 -3.93 15.67 -4.89
N LYS A 69 -3.83 14.76 -3.91
CA LYS A 69 -4.33 14.97 -2.54
C LYS A 69 -3.21 15.27 -1.55
N PHE A 70 -2.02 14.72 -1.77
CA PHE A 70 -0.84 14.98 -0.93
C PHE A 70 0.12 16.00 -1.54
N GLY A 71 -0.10 16.45 -2.78
CA GLY A 71 0.73 17.47 -3.42
C GLY A 71 2.14 17.00 -3.77
N ILE A 72 2.37 15.69 -3.86
CA ILE A 72 3.69 15.11 -4.13
C ILE A 72 3.86 14.99 -5.64
N ALA A 73 4.64 15.90 -6.24
CA ALA A 73 4.77 15.99 -7.69
C ALA A 73 5.34 14.71 -8.33
N GLU A 74 6.25 14.00 -7.67
CA GLU A 74 6.88 12.77 -8.15
C GLU A 74 6.93 11.73 -7.03
N PRO A 75 5.81 11.02 -6.77
CA PRO A 75 5.72 10.12 -5.62
C PRO A 75 6.67 8.93 -5.74
N ARG A 76 7.47 8.72 -4.70
CA ARG A 76 8.36 7.56 -4.53
C ARG A 76 7.65 6.51 -3.67
N ILE A 77 7.33 5.38 -4.26
CA ILE A 77 6.56 4.31 -3.62
C ILE A 77 7.44 3.09 -3.45
N LEU A 78 7.63 2.64 -2.20
CA LEU A 78 8.23 1.34 -1.92
C LEU A 78 7.14 0.26 -2.00
N VAL A 79 7.44 -0.87 -2.63
CA VAL A 79 6.49 -1.97 -2.82
C VAL A 79 7.05 -3.23 -2.16
N CYS A 80 6.29 -3.82 -1.24
CA CYS A 80 6.64 -5.12 -0.66
C CYS A 80 6.51 -6.24 -1.71
N GLY A 81 7.34 -7.28 -1.62
CA GLY A 81 6.97 -8.59 -2.15
C GLY A 81 5.77 -9.16 -1.40
N LEU A 82 5.07 -10.13 -1.97
CA LEU A 82 4.07 -10.93 -1.27
C LEU A 82 4.76 -11.92 -0.31
N ASN A 83 5.76 -12.62 -0.81
CA ASN A 83 6.45 -13.70 -0.14
C ASN A 83 7.58 -13.19 0.79
N PRO A 84 7.98 -13.99 1.79
CA PRO A 84 9.22 -13.75 2.53
C PRO A 84 10.39 -13.57 1.57
N HIS A 85 11.31 -12.65 1.90
CA HIS A 85 12.44 -12.31 1.04
C HIS A 85 12.05 -11.92 -0.40
N ALA A 86 10.81 -11.46 -0.62
CA ALA A 86 10.26 -11.19 -1.95
C ALA A 86 10.44 -12.39 -2.91
N GLY A 87 10.16 -13.59 -2.41
CA GLY A 87 10.17 -14.84 -3.18
C GLY A 87 11.54 -15.48 -3.34
N GLU A 88 12.64 -14.84 -2.90
CA GLU A 88 14.01 -15.37 -2.99
C GLU A 88 14.33 -15.91 -4.40
N GLY A 89 14.09 -15.09 -5.44
CA GLY A 89 14.31 -15.50 -6.83
C GLY A 89 13.44 -16.66 -7.32
N GLY A 90 12.30 -16.90 -6.67
CA GLY A 90 11.37 -18.00 -6.99
C GLY A 90 11.47 -19.19 -6.03
N HIS A 91 12.45 -19.21 -5.13
CA HIS A 91 12.62 -20.31 -4.17
C HIS A 91 11.59 -20.31 -3.03
N MET A 92 10.93 -19.18 -2.78
CA MET A 92 9.93 -19.01 -1.72
C MET A 92 8.58 -18.51 -2.26
N GLY A 93 8.18 -18.98 -3.44
CA GLY A 93 6.98 -18.53 -4.15
C GLY A 93 7.35 -17.77 -5.42
N THR A 94 6.42 -17.71 -6.38
CA THR A 94 6.68 -17.18 -7.73
C THR A 94 5.84 -15.95 -8.06
N GLU A 95 4.96 -15.51 -7.16
CA GLU A 95 4.05 -14.38 -7.37
C GLU A 95 4.81 -13.07 -7.68
N GLU A 96 6.02 -12.90 -7.14
CA GLU A 96 6.88 -11.79 -7.53
C GLU A 96 7.26 -11.84 -9.01
N ILE A 97 7.73 -12.98 -9.50
CA ILE A 97 8.20 -13.16 -10.87
C ILE A 97 7.02 -13.12 -11.85
N ASP A 98 5.94 -13.82 -11.51
CA ASP A 98 4.82 -14.06 -12.40
C ASP A 98 3.86 -12.85 -12.47
N THR A 99 3.82 -12.03 -11.41
CA THR A 99 2.83 -10.95 -11.30
C THR A 99 3.42 -9.62 -10.86
N ILE A 100 4.13 -9.55 -9.72
CA ILE A 100 4.48 -8.25 -9.13
C ILE A 100 5.54 -7.51 -9.96
N ILE A 101 6.65 -8.17 -10.30
CA ILE A 101 7.75 -7.58 -11.08
C ILE A 101 7.25 -7.07 -12.45
N PRO A 102 6.51 -7.88 -13.26
CA PRO A 102 5.96 -7.39 -14.53
C PRO A 102 5.13 -6.12 -14.39
N VAL A 103 4.23 -6.06 -13.41
CA VAL A 103 3.39 -4.87 -13.17
C VAL A 103 4.24 -3.66 -12.78
N LEU A 104 5.23 -3.84 -11.90
CA LEU A 104 6.09 -2.74 -11.49
C LEU A 104 6.92 -2.20 -12.66
N ASP A 105 7.44 -3.07 -13.52
CA ASP A 105 8.23 -2.68 -14.67
C ASP A 105 7.39 -1.93 -15.72
N GLU A 106 6.16 -2.39 -15.99
CA GLU A 106 5.21 -1.69 -16.85
C GLU A 106 4.90 -0.28 -16.35
N LEU A 107 4.66 -0.12 -15.04
CA LEU A 107 4.34 1.17 -14.43
C LEU A 107 5.56 2.08 -14.31
N ARG A 108 6.77 1.53 -14.11
CA ARG A 108 8.04 2.28 -14.19
C ARG A 108 8.26 2.83 -15.59
N ALA A 109 7.97 2.05 -16.62
CA ALA A 109 8.07 2.51 -18.01
C ALA A 109 7.11 3.68 -18.31
N GLN A 110 6.05 3.85 -17.53
CA GLN A 110 5.13 4.99 -17.57
C GLN A 110 5.59 6.20 -16.73
N GLY A 111 6.78 6.12 -16.14
CA GLY A 111 7.40 7.19 -15.35
C GLY A 111 7.10 7.16 -13.86
N MET A 112 6.51 6.08 -13.31
CA MET A 112 6.28 5.98 -11.87
C MET A 112 7.57 5.60 -11.12
N HIS A 113 7.85 6.27 -10.00
CA HIS A 113 9.00 5.97 -9.14
C HIS A 113 8.67 4.84 -8.14
N LEU A 114 8.72 3.60 -8.61
CA LEU A 114 8.41 2.40 -7.82
C LEU A 114 9.69 1.63 -7.48
N THR A 115 9.94 1.37 -6.20
CA THR A 115 11.08 0.55 -5.75
C THR A 115 10.56 -0.76 -5.14
N GLY A 116 11.00 -1.90 -5.69
CA GLY A 116 10.60 -3.23 -5.22
C GLY A 116 10.43 -4.26 -6.35
N PRO A 117 9.86 -5.45 -6.07
CA PRO A 117 9.40 -5.86 -4.74
C PRO A 117 10.58 -5.98 -3.76
N LEU A 118 10.39 -5.51 -2.52
CA LEU A 118 11.37 -5.65 -1.44
C LEU A 118 10.85 -6.59 -0.34
N PRO A 119 11.74 -7.30 0.36
CA PRO A 119 11.37 -8.03 1.58
C PRO A 119 10.74 -7.10 2.61
N ALA A 120 9.56 -7.43 3.11
CA ALA A 120 8.81 -6.56 4.03
C ALA A 120 9.58 -6.31 5.35
N ASP A 121 10.26 -7.32 5.89
CA ASP A 121 11.10 -7.23 7.09
C ASP A 121 12.29 -6.25 6.94
N THR A 122 12.74 -6.04 5.70
CA THR A 122 13.83 -5.11 5.36
C THR A 122 13.31 -3.72 5.01
N LEU A 123 12.18 -3.63 4.29
CA LEU A 123 11.61 -2.38 3.77
C LEU A 123 11.25 -1.39 4.89
N PHE A 124 10.73 -1.85 6.03
CA PHE A 124 10.28 -0.97 7.13
C PHE A 124 11.43 -0.40 8.01
N GLN A 125 12.67 -0.47 7.55
CA GLN A 125 13.81 0.15 8.23
C GLN A 125 13.93 1.65 7.84
N PRO A 126 14.33 2.54 8.77
CA PRO A 126 14.41 3.99 8.52
C PRO A 126 15.13 4.38 7.24
N LYS A 127 16.27 3.73 6.95
CA LYS A 127 17.09 3.97 5.74
C LYS A 127 16.32 3.88 4.41
N TYR A 128 15.22 3.13 4.36
CA TYR A 128 14.35 3.07 3.19
C TYR A 128 13.20 4.08 3.28
N LEU A 129 12.58 4.16 4.47
CA LEU A 129 11.42 5.01 4.69
C LEU A 129 11.73 6.50 4.54
N ASP A 130 12.94 6.95 4.90
CA ASP A 130 13.40 8.34 4.78
C ASP A 130 13.45 8.82 3.31
N HIS A 131 13.42 7.91 2.35
CA HIS A 131 13.48 8.19 0.92
C HIS A 131 12.18 7.83 0.18
N ALA A 132 11.10 7.55 0.91
CA ALA A 132 9.83 7.12 0.37
C ALA A 132 8.69 8.04 0.81
N ASP A 133 7.73 8.23 -0.09
CA ASP A 133 6.53 9.02 0.19
C ASP A 133 5.37 8.12 0.67
N ALA A 134 5.38 6.85 0.23
CA ALA A 134 4.48 5.80 0.68
C ALA A 134 5.10 4.40 0.53
N VAL A 135 4.53 3.44 1.26
CA VAL A 135 4.75 2.01 1.14
C VAL A 135 3.47 1.36 0.64
N LEU A 136 3.57 0.42 -0.29
CA LEU A 136 2.49 -0.50 -0.66
C LEU A 136 2.79 -1.89 -0.10
N ALA A 137 2.00 -2.32 0.87
CA ALA A 137 2.02 -3.68 1.37
C ALA A 137 0.97 -4.53 0.65
N MET A 138 1.27 -5.82 0.46
CA MET A 138 0.39 -6.77 -0.24
C MET A 138 -0.83 -7.13 0.59
N TYR A 139 -0.71 -7.17 1.92
CA TYR A 139 -1.80 -7.50 2.83
C TYR A 139 -1.72 -6.78 4.17
N HIS A 140 -2.85 -6.79 4.88
CA HIS A 140 -3.06 -6.01 6.09
C HIS A 140 -1.97 -6.17 7.16
N ASP A 141 -1.63 -7.41 7.50
CA ASP A 141 -0.68 -7.71 8.57
C ASP A 141 0.80 -7.69 8.12
N GLN A 142 1.08 -7.37 6.84
CA GLN A 142 2.44 -7.39 6.29
C GLN A 142 3.29 -6.20 6.76
N GLY A 143 2.67 -5.07 7.10
CA GLY A 143 3.39 -3.85 7.45
C GLY A 143 3.56 -3.61 8.96
N PRO A 144 2.62 -2.93 9.63
CA PRO A 144 2.91 -2.22 10.88
C PRO A 144 2.93 -3.09 12.15
N ALA A 145 2.37 -4.30 12.13
CA ALA A 145 2.25 -5.13 13.33
C ALA A 145 3.61 -5.62 13.87
N ARG A 146 4.68 -5.56 13.07
CA ARG A 146 6.02 -6.07 13.44
C ARG A 146 7.11 -4.99 13.47
N ALA A 147 6.95 -3.90 12.73
CA ALA A 147 7.96 -2.85 12.68
C ALA A 147 7.83 -1.95 13.93
N LYS A 148 8.83 -1.99 14.83
CA LYS A 148 9.01 -0.96 15.87
C LYS A 148 9.45 0.35 15.20
N ILE A 149 8.54 1.00 14.50
CA ILE A 149 8.82 2.26 13.81
C ILE A 149 8.73 3.38 14.85
N PRO A 150 9.79 4.20 15.04
CA PRO A 150 9.73 5.35 15.94
C PRO A 150 8.51 6.23 15.62
N GLY A 151 7.64 6.44 16.60
CA GLY A 151 6.37 7.18 16.44
C GLY A 151 5.11 6.31 16.27
N ILE A 152 5.26 5.01 15.96
CA ILE A 152 4.16 4.03 15.97
C ILE A 152 4.25 3.22 17.26
N ARG A 153 3.41 3.52 18.25
CA ARG A 153 3.41 2.81 19.54
C ARG A 153 2.70 1.46 19.39
N SER A 154 3.40 0.38 19.72
CA SER A 154 2.83 -0.97 19.90
C SER A 154 1.68 -0.89 20.91
N GLY A 155 0.44 -1.01 20.43
CA GLY A 155 -0.77 -0.93 21.25
C GLY A 155 -1.58 0.37 21.13
N SER A 156 -1.13 1.37 20.35
CA SER A 156 -2.03 2.44 19.92
C SER A 156 -2.84 1.96 18.73
N GLU A 157 -4.11 1.66 18.93
CA GLU A 157 -5.08 1.61 17.85
C GLU A 157 -4.89 2.81 16.92
N TYR A 158 -4.54 2.52 15.67
CA TYR A 158 -5.12 3.11 14.47
C TYR A 158 -5.65 4.57 14.60
N TYR A 159 -4.76 5.54 14.84
CA TYR A 159 -5.04 6.93 14.42
C TYR A 159 -4.71 7.19 12.95
N ALA A 160 -4.34 6.14 12.22
CA ALA A 160 -4.56 6.10 10.80
C ALA A 160 -6.06 5.94 10.55
N ARG A 161 -6.77 7.04 10.28
CA ARG A 161 -8.14 6.94 9.75
C ARG A 161 -8.04 6.19 8.42
N PRO A 162 -8.73 5.04 8.23
CA PRO A 162 -8.80 4.41 6.93
C PRO A 162 -9.39 5.43 5.98
N THR A 163 -8.51 6.02 5.20
CA THR A 163 -8.88 6.99 4.19
C THR A 163 -8.90 6.19 2.91
N PHE A 164 -10.10 6.11 2.35
CA PHE A 164 -10.30 5.40 1.12
C PHE A 164 -10.15 6.40 -0.01
N TYR A 165 -9.22 6.04 -0.87
CA TYR A 165 -8.81 6.81 -2.02
C TYR A 165 -9.49 6.21 -3.25
N SER A 166 -10.17 7.05 -4.05
CA SER A 166 -10.86 6.66 -5.27
C SER A 166 -10.60 7.68 -6.37
N ASN A 167 -10.42 7.20 -7.61
CA ASN A 167 -10.15 7.98 -8.83
C ASN A 167 -11.28 8.94 -9.28
N LEU A 168 -12.18 9.36 -8.40
CA LEU A 168 -13.30 10.23 -8.77
C LEU A 168 -13.38 11.43 -7.83
N ARG A 169 -13.43 12.60 -8.48
CA ARG A 169 -13.88 13.89 -7.93
C ARG A 169 -15.23 13.74 -7.23
#